data_AF-T0V7Z0-F1
#
_entry.id   AF-T0V7Z0-F1
#
_cell.length_a   1.000
_cell.length_b   1.000
_cell.length_c   1.000
_cell.angle_alpha   90.00
_cell.angle_beta   90.00
_cell.angle_gamma   90.00
#
_symmetry.space_group_name_H-M   'P 1'
#
loop_
_entity.id
_entity.type
_entity.pdbx_description
1 polymer ?
#
loop_
_entity_poly.entity_id
_entity_poly.type
_entity_poly.pdbx_seq_one_letter_code
_entity_poly.pdbx_strand_id
1 'polypeptide(L)'
;MKNMNMEIAQQEQTDNQQIAKTHKIETKVMKLVVDSYLQGAQTCEVHDGKILGVSIHKGACDSIHLFINDDHKVTVEVSQGISRISLMKKKNIEDIDYILPFMKCLGVSEGQVMKNYPTF
;
A
#
# COMPACT_ATOMS: atom_id res chain seq x y z
N MET A 1 19.09 -0.71 -39.36
CA MET A 1 17.83 -1.00 -38.65
C MET A 1 17.93 -2.25 -37.77
N LYS A 2 18.98 -2.41 -36.93
CA LYS A 2 19.16 -3.59 -36.06
C LYS A 2 19.00 -3.30 -34.56
N ASN A 3 18.88 -2.03 -34.16
CA ASN A 3 18.93 -1.64 -32.74
C ASN A 3 17.53 -1.45 -32.12
N MET A 4 16.49 -1.16 -32.91
CA MET A 4 15.12 -0.97 -32.41
C MET A 4 14.53 -2.23 -31.77
N ASN A 5 14.79 -3.41 -32.32
CA ASN A 5 14.21 -4.65 -31.79
C ASN A 5 14.82 -5.06 -30.44
N MET A 6 16.06 -4.61 -30.13
CA MET A 6 16.70 -4.88 -28.85
C MET A 6 16.18 -3.96 -27.74
N GLU A 7 15.92 -2.69 -28.05
CA GLU A 7 15.33 -1.74 -27.09
C GLU A 7 13.89 -2.14 -26.72
N ILE A 8 13.07 -2.56 -27.68
CA ILE A 8 11.68 -3.01 -27.43
C ILE A 8 11.65 -4.26 -26.54
N ALA A 9 12.50 -5.25 -26.82
CA ALA A 9 12.56 -6.48 -26.03
C ALA A 9 13.08 -6.26 -24.59
N GLN A 10 13.98 -5.29 -24.40
CA GLN A 10 14.46 -4.90 -23.06
C GLN A 10 13.36 -4.17 -22.27
N GLN A 11 12.60 -3.30 -22.93
CA GLN A 11 11.49 -2.55 -22.33
C GLN A 11 10.34 -3.50 -21.89
N GLU A 12 9.97 -4.46 -22.74
CA GLU A 12 8.96 -5.47 -22.41
C GLU A 12 9.40 -6.40 -21.25
N GLN A 13 10.69 -6.70 -21.13
CA GLN A 13 11.21 -7.48 -20.00
C GLN A 13 11.21 -6.69 -18.69
N THR A 14 11.55 -5.41 -18.72
CA THR A 14 11.50 -4.54 -17.53
C THR A 14 10.08 -4.29 -17.06
N ASP A 15 9.13 -4.07 -17.99
CA ASP A 15 7.73 -3.82 -17.65
C ASP A 15 7.08 -5.05 -17.00
N ASN A 16 7.35 -6.25 -17.53
CA ASN A 16 6.84 -7.50 -16.95
C ASN A 16 7.40 -7.77 -15.54
N GLN A 17 8.67 -7.45 -15.29
CA GLN A 17 9.27 -7.59 -13.96
C GLN A 17 8.67 -6.60 -12.96
N GLN A 18 8.40 -5.37 -13.41
CA GLN A 18 7.79 -4.34 -12.58
C GLN A 18 6.34 -4.68 -12.22
N ILE A 19 5.54 -5.17 -13.17
CA ILE A 19 4.18 -5.67 -12.94
C ILE A 19 4.19 -6.83 -11.93
N ALA A 20 5.11 -7.79 -12.10
CA ALA A 20 5.24 -8.91 -11.19
C ALA A 20 5.64 -8.48 -9.76
N LYS A 21 6.49 -7.45 -9.62
CA LYS A 21 6.87 -6.86 -8.32
C LYS A 21 5.66 -6.20 -7.66
N THR A 22 4.92 -5.38 -8.39
CA THR A 22 3.71 -4.69 -7.89
C THR A 22 2.66 -5.67 -7.41
N HIS A 23 2.35 -6.73 -8.19
CA HIS A 23 1.38 -7.75 -7.77
C HIS A 23 1.79 -8.51 -6.52
N LYS A 24 3.09 -8.79 -6.34
CA LYS A 24 3.60 -9.41 -5.11
C LYS A 24 3.37 -8.51 -3.89
N ILE A 25 3.59 -7.20 -4.03
CA ILE A 25 3.35 -6.24 -2.95
C ILE A 25 1.86 -6.16 -2.63
N GLU A 26 1.01 -5.99 -3.65
CA GLU A 26 -0.45 -5.95 -3.47
C GLU A 26 -0.97 -7.19 -2.72
N THR A 27 -0.51 -8.37 -3.10
CA THR A 27 -0.92 -9.64 -2.47
C THR A 27 -0.48 -9.70 -1.01
N LYS A 28 0.76 -9.30 -0.71
CA LYS A 28 1.27 -9.25 0.68
C LYS A 28 0.51 -8.27 1.55
N VAL A 29 0.22 -7.08 1.03
CA VAL A 29 -0.54 -6.05 1.74
C VAL A 29 -1.98 -6.50 1.98
N MET A 30 -2.64 -7.07 0.96
CA MET A 30 -3.99 -7.61 1.10
C MET A 30 -4.04 -8.72 2.15
N LYS A 31 -3.10 -9.68 2.11
CA LYS A 31 -3.00 -10.72 3.12
C LYS A 31 -2.82 -10.14 4.52
N LEU A 32 -1.92 -9.16 4.68
CA LEU A 32 -1.68 -8.50 5.97
C LEU A 32 -2.95 -7.85 6.54
N VAL A 33 -3.71 -7.13 5.70
CA VAL A 33 -4.98 -6.50 6.12
C VAL A 33 -6.01 -7.56 6.53
N VAL A 34 -6.17 -8.63 5.73
CA VAL A 34 -7.11 -9.72 6.03
C VAL A 34 -6.73 -10.44 7.32
N ASP A 35 -5.47 -10.82 7.47
CA ASP A 35 -4.98 -11.45 8.70
C ASP A 35 -5.21 -10.54 9.90
N SER A 36 -5.05 -9.22 9.73
CA SER A 36 -5.27 -8.27 10.82
C SER A 36 -6.72 -8.20 11.29
N TYR A 37 -7.66 -8.30 10.35
CA TYR A 37 -9.09 -8.38 10.67
C TYR A 37 -9.46 -9.64 11.44
N LEU A 38 -8.77 -10.75 11.16
CA LEU A 38 -9.04 -12.07 11.73
C LEU A 38 -8.30 -12.33 13.05
N GLN A 39 -7.07 -11.85 13.17
CA GLN A 39 -6.11 -12.27 14.20
C GLN A 39 -5.60 -11.12 15.07
N GLY A 40 -6.01 -9.87 14.81
CA GLY A 40 -5.55 -8.70 15.57
C GLY A 40 -4.35 -8.02 14.91
N ALA A 41 -3.47 -7.34 15.65
CA ALA A 41 -2.33 -6.67 15.03
C ALA A 41 -1.39 -7.68 14.35
N GLN A 42 -0.98 -7.40 13.11
CA GLN A 42 -0.09 -8.26 12.32
C GLN A 42 1.03 -7.45 11.68
N THR A 43 2.13 -8.13 11.36
CA THR A 43 3.26 -7.55 10.62
C THR A 43 3.74 -8.48 9.52
N CYS A 44 4.30 -7.94 8.45
CA CYS A 44 5.02 -8.72 7.46
C CYS A 44 6.22 -7.96 6.89
N GLU A 45 7.26 -8.71 6.53
CA GLU A 45 8.41 -8.16 5.82
C GLU A 45 8.12 -8.10 4.31
N VAL A 46 8.36 -6.94 3.71
CA VAL A 46 8.22 -6.68 2.27
C VAL A 46 9.59 -6.48 1.62
N HIS A 47 9.62 -6.12 0.34
CA HIS A 47 10.86 -5.90 -0.39
C HIS A 47 11.72 -4.83 0.31
N ASP A 48 13.05 -4.92 0.16
CA ASP A 48 14.04 -4.01 0.77
C ASP A 48 14.11 -4.05 2.31
N GLY A 49 13.62 -5.13 2.93
CA GLY A 49 13.69 -5.33 4.39
C GLY A 49 12.77 -4.42 5.19
N LYS A 50 11.85 -3.69 4.53
CA LYS A 50 10.84 -2.89 5.22
C LYS A 50 9.84 -3.81 5.93
N ILE A 51 9.43 -3.42 7.13
CA ILE A 51 8.40 -4.10 7.91
C ILE A 51 7.11 -3.31 7.80
N LEU A 52 6.05 -3.94 7.28
CA LEU A 52 4.70 -3.40 7.32
C LEU A 52 3.97 -3.94 8.54
N GLY A 53 3.23 -3.07 9.23
CA GLY A 53 2.36 -3.45 10.33
C GLY A 53 0.94 -2.92 10.11
N VAL A 54 -0.06 -3.74 10.42
CA VAL A 54 -1.46 -3.31 10.44
C VAL A 54 -2.07 -3.62 11.81
N SER A 55 -2.75 -2.63 12.38
CA SER A 55 -3.54 -2.79 13.61
C SER A 55 -4.95 -2.28 13.37
N ILE A 56 -5.95 -3.04 13.85
CA ILE A 56 -7.37 -2.72 13.67
C ILE A 56 -8.04 -2.63 15.03
N HIS A 57 -8.50 -1.43 15.37
CA HIS A 57 -9.29 -1.17 16.57
C HIS A 57 -10.77 -1.17 16.17
N LYS A 58 -11.47 -2.26 16.50
CA LYS A 58 -12.89 -2.43 16.14
C LYS A 58 -13.80 -1.60 17.04
N GLY A 59 -14.85 -1.02 16.48
CA GLY A 59 -15.79 -0.19 17.23
C GLY A 59 -17.02 0.23 16.44
N ALA A 60 -17.66 1.34 16.83
CA ALA A 60 -18.73 1.95 16.01
C ALA A 60 -18.21 2.47 14.66
N CYS A 61 -16.91 2.77 14.62
CA CYS A 61 -16.12 3.04 13.44
C CYS A 61 -14.79 2.31 13.64
N ASP A 62 -14.43 1.42 12.72
CA ASP A 62 -13.17 0.68 12.81
C ASP A 62 -12.02 1.63 12.48
N SER A 63 -10.99 1.67 13.32
CA SER A 63 -9.77 2.44 13.08
C SER A 63 -8.64 1.50 12.66
N ILE A 64 -8.20 1.64 11.42
CA ILE A 64 -7.21 0.79 10.76
C ILE A 64 -5.93 1.59 10.60
N HIS A 65 -4.86 1.11 11.21
CA HIS A 65 -3.57 1.78 11.26
C HIS A 65 -2.56 1.04 10.39
N LEU A 66 -1.83 1.77 9.56
CA LEU A 66 -0.67 1.27 8.82
C LEU A 66 0.62 1.83 9.44
N PHE A 67 1.54 0.90 9.72
CA PHE A 67 2.90 1.17 10.16
C PHE A 67 3.89 0.70 9.10
N ILE A 68 4.97 1.46 8.91
CA ILE A 68 6.10 1.07 8.07
C ILE A 68 7.37 1.31 8.88
N ASN A 69 8.14 0.27 9.19
CA ASN A 69 9.30 0.32 10.08
C ASN A 69 8.96 0.99 11.42
N ASP A 70 7.89 0.52 12.07
CA ASP A 70 7.33 1.06 13.33
C ASP A 70 6.81 2.50 13.29
N ASP A 71 6.97 3.20 12.17
CA ASP A 71 6.39 4.53 11.98
C ASP A 71 4.92 4.44 11.59
N HIS A 72 4.04 5.01 12.40
CA HIS A 72 2.63 5.18 12.07
C HIS A 72 2.47 6.15 10.89
N LYS A 73 2.09 5.64 9.72
CA LYS A 73 1.94 6.40 8.48
C LYS A 73 0.50 6.86 8.25
N VAL A 74 -0.45 5.95 8.42
CA VAL A 74 -1.84 6.18 7.99
C VAL A 74 -2.81 5.64 9.03
N THR A 75 -3.90 6.39 9.25
CA THR A 75 -5.13 5.88 9.86
C THR A 75 -6.28 6.02 8.89
N VAL A 76 -7.04 4.94 8.71
CA VAL A 76 -8.30 4.92 7.96
C VAL A 76 -9.41 4.51 8.92
N GLU A 77 -10.47 5.30 8.92
CA GLU A 77 -11.70 5.04 9.64
C GLU A 77 -12.71 4.40 8.68
N VAL A 78 -13.28 3.26 9.07
CA VAL A 78 -14.27 2.52 8.27
C VAL A 78 -15.57 2.40 9.05
N SER A 79 -16.66 2.90 8.47
CA SER A 79 -18.01 2.78 9.02
C SER A 79 -19.01 2.55 7.89
N GLN A 80 -19.87 1.55 8.05
CA GLN A 80 -20.94 1.22 7.10
C GLN A 80 -20.44 1.03 5.64
N GLY A 81 -19.25 0.45 5.47
CA GLY A 81 -18.62 0.24 4.16
C GLY A 81 -18.01 1.50 3.53
N ILE A 82 -17.99 2.62 4.25
CA ILE A 82 -17.37 3.87 3.82
C ILE A 82 -16.04 4.05 4.56
N SER A 83 -14.99 4.34 3.80
CA SER A 83 -13.65 4.58 4.32
C SER A 83 -13.26 6.04 4.23
N ARG A 84 -12.62 6.56 5.28
CA ARG A 84 -12.09 7.93 5.35
C ARG A 84 -10.67 7.91 5.91
N ILE A 85 -9.75 8.57 5.21
CA ILE A 85 -8.41 8.83 5.76
C ILE A 85 -8.56 9.86 6.89
N SER A 86 -8.36 9.44 8.14
CA SER A 86 -8.37 10.34 9.31
C SER A 86 -6.98 10.87 9.64
N LEU A 87 -5.93 10.15 9.22
CA LEU A 87 -4.55 10.56 9.42
C LEU A 87 -3.65 10.10 8.26
N MET A 88 -2.76 10.99 7.81
CA MET A 88 -1.61 10.63 6.97
C MET A 88 -0.40 11.49 7.36
N LYS A 89 0.66 10.83 7.88
CA LYS A 89 1.90 11.46 8.38
C LYS A 89 3.09 10.99 7.57
N LYS A 90 4.21 11.74 7.66
CA LYS A 90 5.52 11.36 7.11
C LYS A 90 5.43 10.88 5.66
N LYS A 91 4.92 11.77 4.79
CA LYS A 91 4.58 11.55 3.37
C LYS A 91 5.82 11.35 2.49
N ASN A 92 6.63 10.35 2.81
CA ASN A 92 7.74 9.93 1.97
C ASN A 92 7.18 9.23 0.73
N ILE A 93 7.63 9.64 -0.46
CA ILE A 93 7.22 9.02 -1.72
C ILE A 93 7.68 7.56 -1.80
N GLU A 94 8.78 7.19 -1.14
CA GLU A 94 9.29 5.80 -1.10
C GLU A 94 8.36 4.81 -0.37
N ASP A 95 7.37 5.32 0.35
CA ASP A 95 6.38 4.50 1.05
C ASP A 95 5.10 4.33 0.22
N ILE A 96 4.96 5.03 -0.91
CA ILE A 96 3.73 5.05 -1.72
C ILE A 96 3.37 3.66 -2.26
N ASP A 97 4.37 2.86 -2.61
CA ASP A 97 4.22 1.50 -3.13
C ASP A 97 3.53 0.56 -2.13
N TYR A 98 3.54 0.90 -0.84
CA TYR A 98 2.86 0.14 0.22
C TYR A 98 1.54 0.79 0.64
N ILE A 99 1.52 2.12 0.65
CA ILE A 99 0.34 2.91 1.04
C ILE A 99 -0.79 2.74 0.01
N LEU A 100 -0.50 2.75 -1.30
CA LEU A 100 -1.54 2.63 -2.33
C LEU A 100 -2.26 1.27 -2.28
N PRO A 101 -1.57 0.12 -2.25
CA PRO A 101 -2.24 -1.17 -2.06
C PRO A 101 -3.06 -1.25 -0.76
N PHE A 102 -2.55 -0.70 0.33
CA PHE A 102 -3.26 -0.67 1.61
C PHE A 102 -4.57 0.12 1.50
N MET A 103 -4.52 1.32 0.91
CA MET A 103 -5.69 2.17 0.69
C MET A 103 -6.71 1.51 -0.25
N LYS A 104 -6.22 0.84 -1.29
CA LYS A 104 -7.04 0.07 -2.24
C LYS A 104 -7.80 -1.06 -1.54
N CYS A 105 -7.19 -1.78 -0.60
CA CYS A 105 -7.88 -2.79 0.21
C CYS A 105 -9.06 -2.21 1.01
N LEU A 106 -9.01 -0.92 1.33
CA LEU A 106 -10.05 -0.21 2.09
C LEU A 106 -11.00 0.58 1.19
N GLY A 107 -10.93 0.42 -0.14
CA GLY A 107 -11.81 1.11 -1.08
C GLY A 107 -11.52 2.61 -1.24
N VAL A 108 -10.35 3.08 -0.80
CA VAL A 108 -9.91 4.47 -0.99
C VAL A 108 -9.17 4.56 -2.31
N SER A 109 -9.58 5.49 -3.18
CA SER A 109 -8.99 5.61 -4.53
C SER A 109 -7.62 6.28 -4.49
N GLU A 110 -6.74 5.93 -5.44
CA GLU A 110 -5.42 6.55 -5.58
C GLU A 110 -5.51 8.08 -5.67
N GLY A 111 -6.46 8.62 -6.43
CA GLY A 111 -6.68 10.06 -6.50
C GLY A 111 -7.02 10.71 -5.15
N GLN A 112 -7.71 10.00 -4.23
CA GLN A 112 -7.94 10.49 -2.88
C GLN A 112 -6.66 10.44 -2.03
N VAL A 113 -5.84 9.41 -2.21
CA VAL A 113 -4.54 9.28 -1.52
C VAL A 113 -3.59 10.40 -1.97
N MET A 114 -3.46 10.62 -3.28
CA MET A 114 -2.51 11.56 -3.87
C MET A 114 -2.80 13.02 -3.51
N LYS A 115 -4.04 13.40 -3.17
CA LYS A 115 -4.37 14.73 -2.61
C LYS A 115 -3.62 15.06 -1.32
N ASN A 116 -3.10 14.04 -0.64
CA ASN A 116 -2.31 14.23 0.56
C ASN A 116 -0.84 14.53 0.24
N TYR A 117 -0.32 14.21 -0.93
CA TYR A 117 1.07 14.49 -1.28
C TYR A 117 1.20 15.87 -1.93
N PRO A 118 2.27 16.64 -1.67
CA PRO A 118 2.50 17.89 -2.37
C PRO A 118 2.64 17.62 -3.87
N THR A 119 1.86 18.32 -4.68
CA THR A 119 2.09 18.43 -6.12
C THR A 119 3.42 19.15 -6.34
N PHE A 120 4.38 18.50 -7.00
CA PHE A 120 5.57 19.15 -7.53
C PHE A 120 5.20 20.11 -8.67
#